data_AF-B5YI67-F1
#
_entry.id   AF-B5YI67-F1
#
_cell.length_a   1.000
_cell.length_b   1.000
_cell.length_c   1.000
_cell.angle_alpha   90.00
_cell.angle_beta   90.00
_cell.angle_gamma   90.00
#
_symmetry.space_group_name_H-M   'P 1'
#
loop_
_entity.id
_entity.type
_entity.pdbx_description
1 polymer ?
#
loop_
_entity_poly.entity_id
_entity_poly.type
_entity_poly.pdbx_seq_one_letter_code
_entity_poly.pdbx_strand_id
1 'polypeptide(L)'
;MSKFMKIIFFILIGIILWIVLASVDAGAIGIGIILSVFAFIDVVTGKFKENEKVIWIVIILAAIMIGMIGILVKKLSDSSASLEFLFGLIPIILSLSYFIVGRRRRLK
;
A
#
# COMPACT_ATOMS: atom_id res chain seq x y z
N MET A 1 -12.42 19.61 -7.65
CA MET A 1 -11.60 18.82 -8.59
C MET A 1 -12.50 17.89 -9.38
N SER A 2 -12.47 17.96 -10.72
CA SER A 2 -13.30 17.10 -11.58
C SER A 2 -12.93 15.63 -11.40
N LYS A 3 -13.87 14.70 -11.70
CA LYS A 3 -13.61 13.25 -11.62
C LYS A 3 -12.36 12.86 -12.44
N PHE A 4 -12.22 13.45 -13.62
CA PHE A 4 -11.08 13.25 -14.50
C PHE A 4 -9.75 13.70 -13.86
N MET A 5 -9.72 14.88 -13.24
CA MET A 5 -8.55 15.38 -12.53
C MET A 5 -8.13 14.46 -11.38
N LYS A 6 -9.10 13.91 -10.61
CA LYS A 6 -8.79 12.96 -9.53
C LYS A 6 -8.10 11.70 -10.06
N ILE A 7 -8.58 11.15 -11.17
CA ILE A 7 -7.98 9.96 -11.79
C ILE A 7 -6.54 10.24 -12.22
N ILE A 8 -6.30 11.37 -12.91
CA ILE A 8 -4.95 11.79 -13.30
C ILE A 8 -4.04 11.92 -12.08
N PHE A 9 -4.52 12.53 -11.01
CA PHE A 9 -3.75 12.70 -9.78
C PHE A 9 -3.34 11.35 -9.15
N PHE A 10 -4.26 10.38 -9.10
CA PHE A 10 -3.94 9.04 -8.60
C PHE A 10 -2.95 8.29 -9.49
N ILE A 11 -3.07 8.42 -10.81
CA ILE A 11 -2.12 7.85 -11.77
C ILE A 11 -0.73 8.47 -11.55
N LEU A 12 -0.66 9.79 -11.38
CA LEU A 12 0.60 10.50 -11.15
C LEU A 12 1.29 10.02 -9.86
N ILE A 13 0.53 9.85 -8.77
CA ILE A 13 1.05 9.27 -7.52
C ILE A 13 1.58 7.86 -7.75
N GLY A 14 0.83 7.02 -8.46
CA GLY A 14 1.24 5.65 -8.78
C GLY A 14 2.55 5.60 -9.57
N ILE A 15 2.70 6.48 -10.56
CA ILE A 15 3.93 6.61 -11.38
C ILE A 15 5.11 7.08 -10.52
N ILE A 16 4.93 8.11 -9.69
CA ILE A 16 6.00 8.63 -8.82
C ILE A 16 6.45 7.53 -7.85
N LEU A 17 5.52 6.84 -7.21
CA LEU A 17 5.84 5.71 -6.31
C LEU A 17 6.56 4.59 -7.06
N TRP A 18 6.10 4.25 -8.26
CA TRP A 18 6.76 3.23 -9.08
C TRP A 18 8.20 3.61 -9.43
N ILE A 19 8.45 4.85 -9.85
CA ILE A 19 9.81 5.33 -10.18
C ILE A 19 10.72 5.26 -8.94
N VAL A 20 10.23 5.70 -7.78
CA VAL A 20 10.99 5.66 -6.52
C VAL A 20 11.27 4.21 -6.09
N LEU A 21 10.30 3.31 -6.27
CA LEU A 21 10.44 1.91 -5.89
C LEU A 21 11.30 1.12 -6.88
N ALA A 22 11.28 1.48 -8.16
CA ALA A 22 12.15 0.92 -9.19
C ALA A 22 13.62 1.29 -8.96
N SER A 23 13.90 2.49 -8.45
CA SER A 23 15.28 2.92 -8.15
C SER A 23 15.93 2.14 -7.01
N VAL A 24 15.13 1.47 -6.16
CA VAL A 24 15.60 0.60 -5.07
C VAL A 24 15.38 -0.89 -5.35
N ASP A 25 15.07 -1.24 -6.61
CA ASP A 25 14.76 -2.61 -7.04
C ASP A 25 13.75 -3.32 -6.11
N ALA A 26 12.65 -2.64 -5.78
CA ALA A 26 11.67 -3.16 -4.82
C ALA A 26 10.91 -4.41 -5.33
N GLY A 27 10.94 -4.72 -6.62
CA GLY A 27 10.27 -5.88 -7.21
C GLY A 27 8.81 -6.06 -6.75
N ALA A 28 8.46 -7.27 -6.32
CA ALA A 28 7.12 -7.59 -5.81
C ALA A 28 6.76 -6.83 -4.51
N ILE A 29 7.75 -6.45 -3.70
CA ILE A 29 7.56 -5.67 -2.48
C ILE A 29 7.02 -4.28 -2.81
N GLY A 30 7.51 -3.68 -3.90
CA GLY A 30 7.03 -2.40 -4.39
C GLY A 30 5.54 -2.38 -4.73
N ILE A 31 5.02 -3.47 -5.31
CA ILE A 31 3.59 -3.61 -5.63
C ILE A 31 2.75 -3.55 -4.35
N GLY A 32 3.17 -4.27 -3.30
CA GLY A 32 2.50 -4.24 -2.00
C GLY A 32 2.47 -2.86 -1.37
N ILE A 33 3.56 -2.10 -1.46
CA ILE A 33 3.63 -0.72 -0.96
C ILE A 33 2.69 0.20 -1.74
N ILE A 34 2.67 0.11 -3.07
CA ILE A 34 1.80 0.94 -3.92
C ILE A 34 0.31 0.68 -3.58
N LEU A 35 -0.08 -0.59 -3.48
CA LEU A 35 -1.44 -0.96 -3.07
C LEU A 35 -1.78 -0.41 -1.68
N SER A 36 -0.83 -0.47 -0.74
CA SER A 36 -1.00 0.07 0.60
C SER A 36 -1.20 1.58 0.57
N VAL A 37 -0.43 2.32 -0.24
CA VAL A 37 -0.59 3.78 -0.35
C VAL A 37 -1.93 4.15 -0.96
N PHE A 38 -2.40 3.42 -1.98
CA PHE A 38 -3.74 3.65 -2.52
C PHE A 38 -4.84 3.35 -1.49
N ALA A 39 -4.71 2.25 -0.75
CA ALA A 39 -5.61 1.95 0.35
C ALA A 39 -5.61 3.07 1.40
N PHE A 40 -4.43 3.59 1.75
CA PHE A 40 -4.29 4.68 2.72
C PHE A 40 -5.01 5.94 2.27
N ILE A 41 -4.79 6.38 1.03
CA ILE A 41 -5.47 7.56 0.48
C ILE A 41 -6.97 7.33 0.47
N ASP A 42 -7.43 6.14 0.08
CA ASP A 42 -8.85 5.79 0.06
C ASP A 42 -9.45 5.87 1.47
N VAL A 43 -8.78 5.35 2.52
CA VAL A 43 -9.22 5.47 3.92
C VAL A 43 -9.26 6.92 4.39
N VAL A 44 -8.19 7.67 4.16
CA VAL A 44 -8.05 9.05 4.67
C VAL A 44 -9.11 9.96 4.04
N THR A 45 -9.36 9.82 2.74
CA THR A 45 -10.33 10.62 1.98
C THR A 45 -11.76 10.11 2.06
N GLY A 46 -11.96 8.85 2.46
CA GLY A 46 -13.29 8.24 2.60
C GLY A 46 -14.01 8.63 3.88
N LYS A 47 -15.34 8.50 3.86
CA LYS A 47 -16.20 8.62 5.03
C LYS A 47 -16.33 7.27 5.72
N PHE A 48 -15.86 7.19 6.96
CA PHE A 48 -15.88 6.00 7.81
C PHE A 48 -16.32 6.39 9.22
N LYS A 49 -16.84 5.43 10.00
CA LYS A 49 -16.93 5.61 11.45
C LYS A 49 -15.51 5.75 12.02
N GLU A 50 -15.30 6.61 13.01
CA GLU A 50 -13.96 6.90 13.56
C GLU A 50 -13.18 5.63 13.93
N ASN A 51 -13.80 4.73 14.69
CA ASN A 51 -13.16 3.49 15.12
C ASN A 51 -12.72 2.61 13.94
N GLU A 52 -13.55 2.50 12.89
CA GLU A 52 -13.19 1.71 11.70
C GLU A 52 -12.10 2.39 10.87
N LYS A 53 -12.14 3.74 10.79
CA LYS A 53 -11.12 4.51 10.08
C LYS A 53 -9.74 4.27 10.69
N VAL A 54 -9.64 4.36 12.02
CA VAL A 54 -8.39 4.16 12.75
C VAL A 54 -7.84 2.73 12.54
N ILE A 55 -8.70 1.71 12.65
CA ILE A 55 -8.29 0.31 12.44
C ILE A 55 -7.64 0.13 11.06
N TRP A 56 -8.29 0.63 10.00
CA TRP A 56 -7.75 0.48 8.65
C TRP A 56 -6.49 1.30 8.42
N ILE A 57 -6.38 2.51 9.00
CA ILE A 57 -5.15 3.29 8.98
C ILE A 57 -3.99 2.47 9.57
N VAL A 58 -4.20 1.86 10.75
CA VAL A 58 -3.16 1.07 11.43
C VAL A 58 -2.75 -0.14 10.59
N ILE A 59 -3.71 -0.89 10.03
CA ILE A 59 -3.44 -2.05 9.18
C ILE A 59 -2.63 -1.66 7.94
N ILE A 60 -2.97 -0.55 7.30
CA ILE A 60 -2.31 -0.10 6.08
C ILE A 60 -0.91 0.44 6.39
N LEU A 61 -0.72 1.16 7.51
CA LEU A 61 0.61 1.60 7.94
C LEU A 61 1.51 0.40 8.27
N ALA A 62 0.97 -0.65 8.90
CA ALA A 62 1.70 -1.89 9.13
C ALA A 62 2.13 -2.54 7.80
N ALA A 63 1.25 -2.56 6.79
CA ALA A 63 1.57 -3.07 5.46
C ALA A 63 2.73 -2.29 4.80
N ILE A 64 2.70 -0.95 4.87
CA ILE A 64 3.77 -0.09 4.35
C ILE A 64 5.07 -0.37 5.09
N MET A 65 5.05 -0.42 6.43
CA MET A 65 6.22 -0.70 7.25
C MET A 65 6.85 -2.04 6.90
N ILE A 66 6.05 -3.10 6.77
CA ILE A 66 6.54 -4.44 6.41
C ILE A 66 7.20 -4.41 5.02
N GLY A 67 6.58 -3.72 4.06
CA GLY A 67 7.18 -3.56 2.73
C GLY A 67 8.52 -2.80 2.78
N MET A 68 8.59 -1.71 3.54
CA MET A 68 9.83 -0.95 3.70
C MET A 68 10.94 -1.76 4.40
N ILE A 69 10.58 -2.55 5.43
CA ILE A 69 11.51 -3.48 6.07
C ILE A 69 11.98 -4.53 5.05
N GLY A 70 11.09 -5.05 4.21
CA GLY A 70 11.45 -5.97 3.14
C GLY A 70 12.49 -5.40 2.18
N ILE A 71 12.33 -4.15 1.75
CA ILE A 71 13.32 -3.45 0.92
C ILE A 71 14.66 -3.30 1.66
N LEU A 72 14.62 -2.95 2.94
CA LEU A 72 15.83 -2.82 3.77
C LEU A 72 16.56 -4.17 3.90
N VAL A 73 15.83 -5.25 4.18
CA VAL A 73 16.38 -6.61 4.32
C VAL A 73 16.96 -7.10 2.99
N LYS A 74 16.25 -6.87 1.88
CA LYS A 74 16.74 -7.16 0.53
C LYS A 74 18.05 -6.43 0.22
N LYS A 75 18.20 -5.19 0.68
CA LYS A 75 19.43 -4.41 0.48
C LYS A 75 20.60 -4.88 1.35
N LEU A 76 20.32 -5.36 2.57
CA LEU A 76 21.33 -5.73 3.57
C LEU A 76 21.78 -7.19 3.50
N SER A 77 20.99 -8.06 2.87
CA SER A 77 21.29 -9.49 2.75
C SER A 77 21.15 -9.92 1.29
N ASP A 78 21.94 -10.90 0.85
CA ASP A 78 21.61 -11.72 -0.32
C ASP A 78 20.38 -12.58 0.03
N SER A 79 19.26 -11.90 0.26
CA SER A 79 18.07 -12.47 0.84
C SER A 79 17.53 -13.52 -0.11
N SER A 80 17.20 -14.70 0.40
CA SER A 80 16.60 -15.75 -0.42
C SER A 80 15.28 -15.26 -1.01
N ALA A 81 14.98 -15.63 -2.25
CA ALA A 81 13.74 -15.25 -2.94
C ALA A 81 12.45 -15.51 -2.13
N SER A 82 12.50 -16.44 -1.17
CA SER A 82 11.42 -16.71 -0.21
C SER A 82 11.10 -15.55 0.74
N LEU A 83 12.12 -14.82 1.23
CA LEU A 83 11.91 -13.68 2.12
C LEU A 83 11.35 -12.49 1.33
N GLU A 84 11.87 -12.22 0.13
CA GLU A 84 11.31 -11.19 -0.75
C GLU A 84 9.84 -11.45 -1.07
N PHE A 85 9.50 -12.72 -1.34
CA PHE A 85 8.13 -13.13 -1.59
C PHE A 85 7.24 -12.89 -0.35
N LEU A 86 7.67 -13.26 0.85
CA LEU A 86 6.92 -13.01 2.09
C LEU A 86 6.72 -11.51 2.35
N PHE A 87 7.79 -10.73 2.24
CA PHE A 87 7.74 -9.28 2.45
C PHE A 87 6.93 -8.53 1.38
N GLY A 88 6.76 -9.10 0.19
CA GLY A 88 5.84 -8.54 -0.81
C GLY A 88 4.40 -9.01 -0.62
N LEU A 89 4.19 -10.27 -0.26
CA LEU A 89 2.88 -10.88 -0.15
C LEU A 89 2.09 -10.37 1.07
N ILE A 90 2.75 -10.13 2.21
CA ILE A 90 2.08 -9.61 3.41
C ILE A 90 1.45 -8.22 3.15
N PRO A 91 2.19 -7.22 2.65
CA PRO A 91 1.59 -5.91 2.32
C PRO A 91 0.47 -6.01 1.29
N ILE A 92 0.58 -6.91 0.30
CA ILE A 92 -0.47 -7.15 -0.69
C ILE A 92 -1.74 -7.67 -0.01
N ILE A 93 -1.63 -8.69 0.84
CA ILE A 93 -2.78 -9.27 1.55
C ILE A 93 -3.44 -8.25 2.46
N LEU A 94 -2.65 -7.51 3.25
CA LEU A 94 -3.17 -6.49 4.15
C LEU A 94 -3.90 -5.38 3.37
N SER A 95 -3.33 -4.92 2.26
CA SER A 95 -3.98 -3.94 1.38
C SER A 95 -5.26 -4.46 0.74
N LEU A 96 -5.25 -5.71 0.27
CA LEU A 96 -6.45 -6.35 -0.30
C LEU A 96 -7.55 -6.54 0.74
N SER A 97 -7.19 -6.87 1.97
CA SER A 97 -8.15 -7.00 3.07
C SER A 97 -8.93 -5.70 3.29
N TYR A 98 -8.27 -4.55 3.13
CA TYR A 98 -8.93 -3.25 3.12
C TYR A 98 -9.92 -3.11 1.96
N PHE A 99 -9.50 -3.40 0.72
CA PHE A 99 -10.38 -3.21 -0.43
C PHE A 99 -11.60 -4.15 -0.42
N ILE A 100 -11.44 -5.35 0.11
CA ILE A 100 -12.50 -6.37 0.17
C ILE A 100 -13.45 -6.09 1.35
N VAL A 101 -12.90 -5.87 2.54
CA VAL A 101 -13.68 -5.76 3.78
C VAL A 101 -13.86 -4.30 4.17
N GLY A 102 -12.76 -3.56 4.32
CA GLY A 102 -12.78 -2.19 4.82
C GLY A 102 -13.58 -1.23 3.97
N ARG A 103 -13.34 -1.21 2.65
CA ARG A 103 -14.01 -0.31 1.72
C ARG A 103 -15.53 -0.47 1.70
N ARG A 104 -16.05 -1.67 1.97
CA ARG A 104 -17.49 -1.95 2.06
C ARG A 104 -18.16 -1.31 3.28
N ARG A 105 -17.39 -0.97 4.32
CA ARG A 105 -17.91 -0.37 5.56
C ARG A 105 -17.95 1.16 5.56
N ARG A 106 -17.71 1.79 4.39
CA ARG A 106 -17.87 3.24 4.22
C ARG A 106 -19.28 3.68 4.56
N LEU A 107 -19.37 4.83 5.24
CA LEU A 107 -20.62 5.56 5.36
C LEU A 107 -20.94 6.13 3.97
N LYS A 108 -22.07 5.72 3.39
CA LYS A 108 -22.57 6.25 2.11
C LYS A 108 -22.83 7.75 2.22
#